data_AF-A0A3M1G145-F1
#
_entry.id   AF-A0A3M1G145-F1
#
_cell.length_a   1.000
_cell.length_b   1.000
_cell.length_c   1.000
_cell.angle_alpha   90.00
_cell.angle_beta   90.00
_cell.angle_gamma   90.00
#
_symmetry.space_group_name_H-M   'P 1'
#
loop_
_entity.id
_entity.type
_entity.pdbx_description
1 polymer ?
#
loop_
_entity_poly.entity_id
_entity_poly.type
_entity_poly.pdbx_seq_one_letter_code
_entity_poly.pdbx_strand_id
1 'polypeptide(L)'
;MKGITSKVVGTIVAVIVLGCIFAITVVWISERKTIYESTSYRLDSMARMLGIFIEDAMLEGRQERVYKKLKELQAVEGLSEVVLFTPQGREAFVDSPPKKQWVEKANLLMRQMKPIY
;
A
#
# COMPACT_ATOMS: atom_id res chain seq x y z
N MET A 1 -56.54 16.15 -13.11
CA MET A 1 -55.47 16.76 -12.29
C MET A 1 -54.72 15.80 -11.37
N LYS A 2 -55.29 14.68 -10.88
CA LYS A 2 -54.60 13.78 -9.93
C LYS A 2 -53.37 13.02 -10.48
N GLY A 3 -53.33 12.74 -11.79
CA GLY A 3 -52.25 11.94 -12.40
C GLY A 3 -50.90 12.67 -12.56
N ILE A 4 -50.91 13.97 -12.85
CA ILE A 4 -49.68 14.75 -13.09
C ILE A 4 -48.91 14.94 -11.78
N THR A 5 -49.61 15.31 -10.69
CA THR A 5 -49.00 15.51 -9.37
C THR A 5 -48.35 14.22 -8.86
N SER A 6 -48.99 13.06 -9.04
CA SER A 6 -48.40 11.76 -8.65
C SER A 6 -47.13 11.42 -9.44
N LYS A 7 -47.09 11.75 -10.73
CA LYS A 7 -45.90 11.54 -11.58
C LYS A 7 -44.76 12.46 -11.17
N VAL A 8 -45.04 13.74 -10.90
CA VAL A 8 -44.02 14.70 -10.45
C VAL A 8 -43.45 14.31 -9.09
N VAL A 9 -44.30 13.91 -8.14
CA VAL A 9 -43.85 13.44 -6.81
C VAL A 9 -43.02 12.16 -6.95
N GLY A 10 -43.43 11.22 -7.79
CA GLY A 10 -42.66 10.01 -8.07
C GLY A 10 -41.27 10.30 -8.64
N THR A 11 -41.17 11.23 -9.58
CA THR A 11 -39.88 11.67 -10.14
C THR A 11 -38.99 12.33 -9.09
N ILE A 12 -39.55 13.18 -8.23
CA ILE A 12 -38.79 13.83 -7.14
C ILE A 12 -38.23 12.79 -6.19
N VAL A 13 -39.04 11.81 -5.77
CA VAL A 13 -38.60 10.72 -4.90
C VAL A 13 -37.51 9.89 -5.57
N ALA A 14 -37.65 9.56 -6.87
CA ALA A 14 -36.65 8.81 -7.61
C ALA A 14 -35.30 9.56 -7.69
N VAL A 15 -35.32 10.87 -7.93
CA VAL A 15 -34.10 11.71 -7.97
C VAL A 15 -33.43 11.76 -6.60
N ILE A 16 -34.20 11.87 -5.51
CA ILE A 16 -33.65 11.87 -4.15
C ILE A 16 -32.99 10.52 -3.85
N VAL A 17 -33.66 9.40 -4.16
CA VAL A 17 -33.11 8.06 -3.93
C VAL A 17 -31.84 7.83 -4.74
N LEU A 18 -31.82 8.22 -6.01
CA LEU A 18 -30.62 8.14 -6.86
C LEU A 18 -29.48 9.01 -6.32
N GLY A 19 -29.78 10.22 -5.85
CA GLY A 19 -28.81 11.10 -5.21
C GLY A 19 -28.19 10.48 -3.96
N CYS A 20 -29.00 9.82 -3.12
CA CYS A 20 -28.52 9.11 -1.93
C CYS A 20 -27.59 7.95 -2.30
N ILE A 21 -27.97 7.12 -3.28
CA ILE A 21 -27.14 5.99 -3.74
C ILE A 21 -25.80 6.50 -4.29
N PHE A 22 -25.84 7.57 -5.08
CA PHE A 22 -24.63 8.19 -5.64
C PHE A 22 -23.71 8.73 -4.55
N ALA A 23 -24.25 9.46 -3.56
CA ALA A 23 -23.47 10.01 -2.45
C ALA A 23 -22.80 8.91 -1.62
N ILE A 24 -23.52 7.84 -1.28
CA ILE A 24 -22.98 6.67 -0.57
C ILE A 24 -21.83 6.05 -1.37
N THR A 25 -22.01 5.89 -2.68
CA THR A 25 -20.99 5.29 -3.56
C THR A 25 -19.71 6.13 -3.59
N VAL A 26 -19.83 7.46 -3.71
CA VAL A 26 -18.68 8.37 -3.73
C VAL A 26 -17.91 8.34 -2.40
N VAL A 27 -18.62 8.37 -1.27
CA VAL A 27 -17.99 8.28 0.07
C VAL A 27 -17.21 6.97 0.19
N TRP A 28 -17.82 5.85 -0.21
CA TRP A 28 -17.20 4.53 -0.11
C TRP A 28 -15.93 4.40 -0.96
N ILE A 29 -15.93 4.98 -2.17
CA ILE A 29 -14.75 5.03 -3.05
C ILE A 29 -13.67 5.95 -2.45
N SER A 30 -14.06 7.13 -1.96
CA SER A 30 -13.13 8.10 -1.41
C SER A 30 -12.44 7.57 -0.15
N GLU A 31 -13.18 6.97 0.77
CA GLU A 31 -12.61 6.38 2.00
C GLU A 31 -11.59 5.30 1.67
N ARG A 32 -11.90 4.39 0.74
CA ARG A 32 -10.93 3.39 0.27
C ARG A 32 -9.69 4.07 -0.28
N LYS A 33 -9.85 5.05 -1.17
CA LYS A 33 -8.71 5.75 -1.78
C LYS A 33 -7.82 6.42 -0.73
N THR A 34 -8.40 7.12 0.24
CA THR A 34 -7.66 7.77 1.33
C THR A 34 -6.93 6.75 2.21
N ILE A 35 -7.56 5.62 2.54
CA ILE A 35 -6.91 4.55 3.30
C ILE A 35 -5.74 3.97 2.51
N TYR A 36 -5.91 3.70 1.21
CA TYR A 36 -4.84 3.16 0.37
C TYR A 36 -3.67 4.15 0.22
N GLU A 37 -3.94 5.43 -0.04
CA GLU A 37 -2.89 6.44 -0.17
C GLU A 37 -2.13 6.68 1.13
N SER A 38 -2.85 6.82 2.25
CA SER A 38 -2.22 7.02 3.56
C SER A 38 -1.42 5.79 4.02
N THR A 39 -1.92 4.58 3.77
CA THR A 39 -1.21 3.34 4.07
C THR A 39 0.03 3.21 3.19
N SER A 40 -0.08 3.48 1.89
CA SER A 40 1.06 3.41 0.96
C SER A 40 2.16 4.40 1.33
N TYR A 41 1.81 5.64 1.69
CA TYR A 41 2.79 6.64 2.12
C TYR A 41 3.51 6.24 3.42
N ARG A 42 2.77 5.71 4.39
CA ARG A 42 3.34 5.21 5.65
C ARG A 42 4.26 4.02 5.41
N LEU A 43 3.87 3.09 4.54
CA LEU A 43 4.68 1.93 4.16
C LEU A 43 5.98 2.35 3.46
N ASP A 44 5.93 3.35 2.58
CA ASP A 44 7.13 3.87 1.91
C ASP A 44 8.12 4.49 2.91
N SER A 45 7.61 5.31 3.83
CA SER A 45 8.45 5.89 4.90
C SER A 45 9.05 4.83 5.81
N MET A 46 8.26 3.83 6.20
CA MET A 46 8.76 2.69 6.99
C MET A 46 9.81 1.87 6.23
N ALA A 47 9.61 1.61 4.94
CA ALA A 47 10.55 0.89 4.10
C ALA A 47 11.90 1.61 4.01
N ARG A 48 11.91 2.95 3.88
CA ARG A 48 13.14 3.74 3.90
C ARG A 48 13.87 3.66 5.24
N MET A 49 13.14 3.81 6.35
CA MET A 49 13.73 3.71 7.69
C MET A 49 14.33 2.32 7.94
N LEU A 50 13.63 1.27 7.49
CA LEU A 50 14.14 -0.10 7.54
C LEU A 50 15.37 -0.29 6.64
N GLY A 51 15.40 0.34 5.47
CA GLY A 51 16.56 0.34 4.58
C GLY A 51 17.81 0.86 5.27
N ILE A 52 17.72 2.02 5.94
CA ILE A 52 18.84 2.61 6.69
C ILE A 52 19.29 1.67 7.81
N PHE A 53 18.35 1.15 8.61
CA PHE A 53 18.66 0.20 9.68
C PHE A 53 19.37 -1.06 9.16
N ILE A 54 18.91 -1.60 8.02
CA ILE A 54 19.52 -2.77 7.39
C ILE A 54 20.92 -2.43 6.90
N GLU A 55 21.10 -1.30 6.22
CA GLU A 55 22.40 -0.85 5.74
C GLU A 55 23.41 -0.73 6.88
N ASP A 56 23.07 0.00 7.94
CA ASP A 56 23.92 0.18 9.13
C ASP A 56 24.25 -1.18 9.78
N ALA A 57 23.23 -2.02 10.00
CA ALA A 57 23.43 -3.31 10.65
C ALA A 57 24.27 -4.28 9.79
N MET A 58 24.17 -4.21 8.47
CA MET A 58 24.96 -5.03 7.55
C MET A 58 26.41 -4.52 7.47
N LEU A 59 26.63 -3.20 7.50
CA LEU A 59 27.97 -2.59 7.57
C LEU A 59 28.69 -2.93 8.88
N GLU A 60 27.94 -3.00 10.00
CA GLU A 60 28.45 -3.46 11.29
C GLU A 60 28.63 -5.00 11.38
N GLY A 61 28.33 -5.75 10.32
CA GLY A 61 28.41 -7.22 10.31
C GLY A 61 27.36 -7.92 11.18
N ARG A 62 26.33 -7.21 11.65
CA ARG A 62 25.27 -7.73 12.54
C ARG A 62 24.08 -8.28 11.75
N GLN A 63 24.35 -9.23 10.84
CA GLN A 63 23.31 -9.81 9.97
C GLN A 63 22.19 -10.53 10.76
N GLU A 64 22.51 -11.09 11.93
CA GLU A 64 21.53 -11.72 12.82
C GLU A 64 20.47 -10.73 13.34
N ARG A 65 20.86 -9.47 13.61
CA ARG A 65 19.92 -8.42 14.01
C ARG A 65 18.91 -8.13 12.90
N VAL A 66 19.38 -8.07 11.66
CA VAL A 66 18.53 -7.86 10.48
C VAL A 66 17.54 -9.00 10.34
N TYR A 67 18.00 -10.24 10.43
CA TYR A 67 17.14 -11.42 10.35
C TYR A 67 16.06 -11.44 11.44
N LYS A 68 16.45 -11.17 12.69
CA LYS A 68 15.50 -11.10 13.82
C LYS A 68 14.46 -10.00 13.60
N LYS A 69 14.88 -8.82 13.14
CA LYS A 69 13.97 -7.71 12.87
C LYS A 69 12.99 -8.02 11.73
N LEU A 70 13.44 -8.69 10.68
CA LEU A 70 12.57 -9.16 9.60
C LEU A 70 11.50 -10.13 10.10
N LYS A 71 11.87 -11.10 10.95
CA LYS A 71 10.90 -12.01 11.57
C LYS A 71 9.89 -11.29 12.45
N GLU A 72 10.34 -10.32 13.25
CA GLU A 72 9.44 -9.49 14.06
C GLU A 72 8.43 -8.74 13.18
N LEU A 73 8.87 -8.18 12.04
CA LEU A 73 8.00 -7.45 11.11
C LEU A 73 7.01 -8.36 10.38
N GLN A 74 7.41 -9.60 10.03
CA GLN A 74 6.51 -10.58 9.44
C GLN A 74 5.40 -11.02 10.40
N ALA A 75 5.61 -10.88 11.71
CA ALA A 75 4.61 -11.20 12.72
C ALA A 75 3.64 -10.04 13.03
N VAL A 76 3.85 -8.84 12.46
CA VAL A 76 2.98 -7.68 12.69
C VAL A 76 1.69 -7.82 11.89
N GLU A 77 0.55 -7.82 12.58
CA GLU A 77 -0.77 -7.80 11.94
C GLU A 77 -0.96 -6.53 11.10
N GLY A 78 -1.45 -6.72 9.86
CA GLY A 78 -1.69 -5.63 8.90
C GLY A 78 -0.59 -5.43 7.85
N LEU A 79 0.57 -6.08 7.99
CA LEU A 79 1.56 -6.19 6.90
C LEU A 79 1.29 -7.46 6.10
N SER A 80 1.05 -7.33 4.80
CA SER A 80 0.77 -8.48 3.93
C SER A 80 2.02 -9.33 3.71
N GLU A 81 3.16 -8.69 3.45
CA GLU A 81 4.43 -9.37 3.19
C GLU A 81 5.60 -8.41 3.43
N VAL A 82 6.67 -8.90 4.08
CA VAL A 82 7.94 -8.17 4.23
C VAL A 82 9.05 -9.07 3.70
N VAL A 83 9.65 -8.64 2.59
CA VAL A 83 10.69 -9.40 1.88
C VAL A 83 11.90 -8.51 1.69
N LEU A 84 13.08 -9.02 2.06
CA LEU A 84 14.35 -8.37 1.78
C LEU A 84 15.01 -9.07 0.60
N PHE A 85 15.46 -8.31 -0.39
CA PHE A 85 16.20 -8.82 -1.53
C PHE A 85 17.65 -8.39 -1.48
N THR A 86 18.55 -9.26 -1.92
CA THR A 86 19.95 -8.91 -2.19
C THR A 86 20.04 -8.06 -3.46
N PRO A 87 21.17 -7.37 -3.72
CA PRO A 87 21.39 -6.63 -4.96
C PRO A 87 21.24 -7.47 -6.24
N GLN A 88 21.39 -8.79 -6.12
CA GLN A 88 21.24 -9.75 -7.23
C GLN A 88 19.78 -10.23 -7.40
N GLY A 89 18.85 -9.78 -6.55
CA GLY A 89 17.45 -10.15 -6.62
C GLY A 89 17.08 -11.48 -5.98
N ARG A 90 17.97 -12.04 -5.16
CA ARG A 90 17.66 -13.22 -4.35
C ARG A 90 17.04 -12.76 -3.04
N GLU A 91 16.15 -13.57 -2.49
CA GLU A 91 15.61 -13.30 -1.18
C GLU A 91 16.71 -13.48 -0.13
N ALA A 92 16.89 -12.50 0.76
CA ALA A 92 17.87 -12.57 1.81
C ALA A 92 17.44 -13.61 2.85
N PHE A 93 18.41 -14.37 3.38
CA PHE A 93 18.19 -15.41 4.41
C PHE A 93 17.35 -16.62 3.99
N VAL A 94 17.04 -16.76 2.69
CA VAL A 94 16.35 -17.92 2.13
C VAL A 94 17.12 -18.39 0.90
N ASP A 95 17.36 -19.69 0.78
CA ASP A 95 17.96 -20.25 -0.43
C ASP A 95 16.90 -20.29 -1.55
N SER A 96 16.84 -19.19 -2.31
CA SER A 96 15.84 -18.98 -3.35
C SER A 96 16.50 -18.51 -4.64
N PRO A 97 15.96 -18.92 -5.81
CA PRO A 97 16.43 -18.41 -7.09
C PRO A 97 16.11 -16.90 -7.22
N PRO A 98 16.93 -16.14 -7.99
CA PRO A 98 16.73 -14.71 -8.16
C PRO A 98 15.39 -14.41 -8.83
N LYS A 99 14.56 -13.59 -8.20
CA LYS A 99 13.23 -13.22 -8.72
C LYS A 99 13.32 -11.93 -9.52
N LYS A 100 13.72 -12.02 -10.80
CA LYS A 100 13.99 -10.87 -11.69
C LYS A 100 12.85 -9.83 -11.75
N GLN A 101 11.58 -10.26 -11.72
CA GLN A 101 10.44 -9.33 -11.77
C GLN A 101 10.43 -8.33 -10.59
N TRP A 102 10.89 -8.76 -9.42
CA TRP A 102 10.87 -7.95 -8.20
C TRP A 102 12.04 -6.97 -8.19
N VAL A 103 13.18 -7.35 -8.76
CA VAL A 103 14.32 -6.45 -8.98
C VAL A 103 13.96 -5.34 -9.94
N GLU A 104 13.30 -5.69 -11.04
CA GLU A 104 12.88 -4.71 -12.05
C GLU A 104 11.86 -3.73 -11.47
N LYS A 105 10.89 -4.23 -10.70
CA LYS A 105 9.91 -3.41 -9.98
C LYS A 105 10.57 -2.53 -8.92
N ALA A 106 11.52 -3.06 -8.13
CA ALA A 106 12.28 -2.29 -7.15
C ALA A 106 13.12 -1.18 -7.81
N ASN A 107 13.78 -1.47 -8.93
CA ASN A 107 14.55 -0.49 -9.69
C ASN A 107 13.66 0.62 -10.27
N LEU A 108 12.47 0.28 -10.78
CA LEU A 108 11.50 1.26 -11.24
C LEU A 108 11.02 2.17 -10.09
N LEU A 109 10.74 1.59 -8.92
CA LEU A 109 10.35 2.34 -7.73
C LEU A 109 11.49 3.24 -7.22
N MET A 110 12.74 2.75 -7.19
CA MET A 110 13.91 3.55 -6.80
C MET A 110 14.16 4.71 -7.76
N ARG A 111 13.93 4.55 -9.07
CA ARG A 111 14.03 5.66 -10.04
C ARG A 111 12.94 6.72 -9.87
N GLN A 112 11.78 6.35 -9.33
CA GLN A 112 10.69 7.27 -9.05
C GLN A 112 10.85 7.99 -7.71
N MET A 113 11.63 7.42 -6.79
CA MET A 113 12.01 8.09 -5.54
C MET A 113 13.07 9.16 -5.82
N LYS A 114 12.66 10.44 -5.84
CA LYS A 114 13.63 11.55 -5.83
C LYS A 114 14.53 11.42 -4.59
N PRO A 115 15.86 11.56 -4.73
CA PRO A 115 16.73 11.69 -3.57
C PRO A 115 16.33 12.96 -2.82
N ILE A 116 15.96 12.81 -1.55
CA ILE A 116 15.81 13.93 -0.64
C ILE A 116 17.22 14.17 -0.10
N TYR A 117 17.92 15.14 -0.72
CA TYR A 117 19.14 15.72 -0.19
C TYR A 117 18.82 16.66 0.98
#